data_AF-A0A0D2C9X3-F1
#
_entry.id   AF-A0A0D2C9X3-F1
#
_cell.length_a   1.000
_cell.length_b   1.000
_cell.length_c   1.000
_cell.angle_alpha   90.00
_cell.angle_beta   90.00
_cell.angle_gamma   90.00
#
_symmetry.space_group_name_H-M   'P 1'
#
loop_
_entity.id
_entity.type
_entity.pdbx_description
1 polymer ?
#
loop_
_entity_poly.entity_id
_entity_poly.type
_entity_poly.pdbx_seq_one_letter_code
_entity_poly.pdbx_strand_id
1 'polypeptide(L)'
;MEYNQDLPKGNPLKPVYCWGHKALPAQRGVVTYAVSPNRLNPLAGAVHSAVFNTYRRTKNQVLYWIPPLIVAYLLMDWANRRNEYLNSKTGRAETAGGD
;
A
#
# COMPACT_ATOMS: atom_id res chain seq x y z
N MET A 1 24.79 -26.67 -14.64
CA MET A 1 23.51 -26.49 -15.35
C MET A 1 23.39 -25.01 -15.69
N GLU A 2 23.74 -24.64 -16.92
CA GLU A 2 23.40 -23.32 -17.45
C GLU A 2 21.92 -23.41 -17.81
N TYR A 3 21.06 -22.76 -17.03
CA TYR A 3 19.66 -22.57 -17.42
C TYR A 3 19.65 -21.89 -18.79
N ASN A 4 18.65 -22.20 -19.60
CA ASN A 4 18.44 -21.55 -20.90
C ASN A 4 18.50 -20.02 -20.75
N GLN A 5 19.63 -19.40 -21.10
CA GLN A 5 19.90 -17.95 -20.97
C GLN A 5 19.34 -17.16 -22.16
N ASP A 6 18.89 -17.86 -23.20
CA ASP A 6 18.39 -17.29 -24.43
C ASP A 6 16.91 -16.95 -24.28
N LEU A 7 16.67 -15.83 -23.61
CA LEU A 7 15.35 -15.21 -23.58
C LEU A 7 14.99 -14.70 -24.98
N PRO A 8 13.73 -14.83 -25.41
CA PRO A 8 13.28 -14.27 -26.69
C PRO A 8 13.57 -12.76 -26.70
N LYS A 9 14.51 -12.36 -27.55
CA LYS A 9 14.93 -10.97 -27.73
C LYS A 9 13.73 -10.18 -28.27
N GLY A 10 13.24 -9.20 -27.51
CA GLY A 10 12.10 -8.36 -27.90
C GLY A 10 10.83 -8.49 -27.06
N ASN A 11 10.83 -9.29 -25.98
CA ASN A 11 9.70 -9.27 -25.04
C ASN A 11 9.71 -7.95 -24.23
N PRO A 12 8.62 -7.16 -24.21
CA PRO A 12 8.52 -5.97 -23.37
C PRO A 12 8.57 -6.28 -21.86
N LEU A 13 8.28 -7.53 -21.48
CA LEU A 13 8.33 -8.01 -20.10
C LEU A 13 9.75 -8.47 -19.78
N LYS A 14 10.38 -7.83 -18.77
CA LYS A 14 11.66 -8.29 -18.24
C LYS A 14 11.45 -9.62 -17.51
N PRO A 15 12.10 -10.70 -17.94
CA PRO A 15 11.94 -12.01 -17.32
C PRO A 15 12.61 -12.04 -15.94
N VAL A 16 12.12 -12.91 -15.06
CA VAL A 16 12.80 -13.22 -13.80
C VAL A 16 14.09 -13.98 -14.14
N TYR A 17 15.22 -13.33 -13.93
CA TYR A 17 16.52 -13.96 -14.06
C TYR A 17 16.76 -14.92 -12.90
N CYS A 18 17.25 -16.10 -13.20
CA CYS A 18 17.68 -17.09 -12.21
C CYS A 18 19.10 -16.79 -11.68
N TRP A 19 19.53 -17.57 -10.69
CA TRP A 19 20.79 -17.38 -9.97
C TRP A 19 22.01 -17.39 -10.90
N GLY A 20 22.77 -16.29 -10.91
CA GLY A 20 24.02 -16.15 -11.68
C GLY A 20 23.86 -15.66 -13.13
N HIS A 21 22.70 -15.12 -13.50
CA HIS A 21 22.40 -14.78 -14.89
C HIS A 21 23.26 -13.62 -15.41
N LYS A 22 23.84 -13.76 -16.61
CA LYS A 22 24.82 -12.81 -17.18
C LYS A 22 24.27 -11.43 -17.53
N ALA A 23 22.95 -11.31 -17.75
CA ALA A 23 22.29 -10.02 -17.97
C ALA A 23 22.13 -9.17 -16.68
N LEU A 24 22.50 -9.71 -15.51
CA LEU A 24 22.53 -8.91 -14.29
C LEU A 24 23.64 -7.86 -14.38
N PRO A 25 23.43 -6.65 -13.83
CA PRO A 25 24.48 -5.63 -13.80
C PRO A 25 25.68 -6.14 -13.01
N ALA A 26 26.88 -5.96 -13.56
CA ALA A 26 28.12 -6.33 -12.87
C ALA A 26 28.28 -5.51 -11.58
N GLN A 27 28.40 -6.18 -10.45
CA GLN A 27 28.64 -5.56 -9.14
C GLN A 27 30.08 -5.81 -8.72
N ARG A 28 30.82 -4.76 -8.36
CA ARG A 28 32.20 -4.85 -7.87
C ARG A 28 32.36 -3.95 -6.64
N GLY A 29 33.05 -4.43 -5.61
CA GLY A 29 33.39 -3.64 -4.42
C GLY A 29 32.32 -3.59 -3.32
N VAL A 30 31.24 -4.35 -3.43
CA VAL A 30 30.23 -4.48 -2.37
C VAL A 30 30.54 -5.73 -1.53
N VAL A 31 30.70 -5.57 -0.22
CA VAL A 31 30.94 -6.67 0.73
C VAL A 31 29.78 -6.71 1.72
N THR A 32 29.12 -7.87 1.81
CA THR A 32 27.97 -8.08 2.72
C THR A 32 28.38 -9.02 3.84
N TYR A 33 28.12 -8.61 5.08
CA TYR A 33 28.34 -9.42 6.27
C TYR A 33 27.00 -9.87 6.86
N ALA A 34 26.93 -11.09 7.35
CA ALA A 34 25.74 -11.63 8.00
C ALA A 34 26.15 -12.48 9.21
N VAL A 35 25.28 -12.51 10.24
CA VAL A 35 25.43 -13.36 11.43
C VAL A 35 24.39 -14.47 11.35
N SER A 36 24.77 -15.70 11.77
CA SER A 36 23.82 -16.82 11.83
C SER A 36 22.61 -16.48 12.71
N PRO A 37 21.37 -16.71 12.25
CA PRO A 37 20.16 -16.42 13.03
C PRO A 37 20.13 -17.11 14.40
N ASN A 38 20.75 -18.29 14.52
CA ASN A 38 20.83 -19.05 15.79
C ASN A 38 21.66 -18.34 16.88
N ARG A 39 22.40 -17.29 16.51
CA ARG A 39 23.20 -16.46 17.44
C ARG A 39 22.55 -15.11 17.74
N LEU A 40 21.39 -14.81 17.17
CA LEU A 40 20.65 -13.57 17.38
C LEU A 40 19.42 -13.81 18.26
N ASN A 41 19.01 -12.80 19.02
CA ASN A 41 17.70 -12.80 19.65
C ASN A 41 16.68 -12.21 18.63
N PRO A 42 15.72 -13.01 18.13
CA PRO A 42 14.85 -12.59 17.03
C PRO A 42 13.89 -11.45 17.39
N LEU A 43 13.59 -11.24 18.67
CA LEU A 43 12.65 -10.21 19.13
C LEU A 43 13.32 -9.09 19.93
N ALA A 44 14.66 -9.02 19.92
CA ALA A 44 15.39 -7.97 20.60
C ALA A 44 14.92 -6.58 20.11
N GLY A 45 14.38 -5.78 21.04
CA GLY A 45 13.90 -4.43 20.74
C GLY A 45 12.66 -4.36 19.84
N ALA A 46 11.95 -5.48 19.63
CA ALA A 46 10.80 -5.53 18.73
C ALA A 46 9.68 -4.58 19.15
N VAL A 47 9.36 -4.49 20.45
CA VAL A 47 8.28 -3.61 20.95
C VAL A 47 8.62 -2.13 20.76
N HIS A 48 9.79 -1.71 21.22
CA HIS A 48 10.27 -0.33 21.05
C HIS A 48 10.32 0.06 19.56
N SER A 49 10.92 -0.81 18.74
CA SER A 49 11.03 -0.58 17.30
C SER A 49 9.66 -0.57 16.63
N ALA A 50 8.75 -1.48 16.99
CA ALA A 50 7.40 -1.53 16.44
C ALA A 50 6.64 -0.23 16.71
N VAL A 51 6.61 0.25 17.94
CA VAL A 51 5.86 1.47 18.29
C VAL A 51 6.43 2.70 17.55
N PHE A 52 7.72 2.98 17.72
CA PHE A 52 8.30 4.22 17.17
C PHE A 52 8.47 4.20 15.65
N ASN A 53 8.85 3.05 15.07
CA ASN A 53 8.97 2.94 13.62
C ASN A 53 7.59 2.96 12.94
N THR A 54 6.57 2.35 13.55
CA THR A 54 5.21 2.39 13.01
C THR A 54 4.68 3.81 13.03
N TYR A 55 4.77 4.52 14.16
CA TYR A 55 4.38 5.94 14.22
C TYR A 55 5.10 6.79 13.17
N ARG A 56 6.43 6.66 13.07
CA ARG A 56 7.24 7.40 12.08
C ARG A 56 6.83 7.09 10.63
N ARG A 57 6.47 5.84 10.32
CA ARG A 57 6.02 5.45 8.96
C ARG A 57 4.62 5.95 8.69
N THR A 58 3.70 5.79 9.64
CA THR A 58 2.30 6.20 9.51
C THR A 58 2.18 7.71 9.35
N LYS A 59 2.87 8.51 10.17
CA LYS A 59 2.79 9.97 10.11
C LYS A 59 3.18 10.54 8.74
N ASN A 60 4.13 9.89 8.05
CA ASN A 60 4.60 10.32 6.73
C ASN A 60 3.58 10.01 5.62
N GLN A 61 2.60 9.15 5.89
CA GLN A 61 1.59 8.74 4.92
C GLN A 61 0.20 9.27 5.22
N VAL A 62 -0.04 9.76 6.44
CA VAL A 62 -1.34 10.27 6.91
C VAL A 62 -2.00 11.21 5.92
N LEU A 63 -1.25 12.15 5.34
CA LEU A 63 -1.83 13.15 4.42
C LEU A 63 -2.27 12.59 3.07
N TYR A 64 -1.87 11.37 2.69
CA TYR A 64 -2.30 10.78 1.43
C TYR A 64 -3.63 10.05 1.55
N TRP A 65 -3.93 9.45 2.70
CA TRP A 65 -5.11 8.62 2.87
C TRP A 65 -6.15 9.22 3.83
N ILE A 66 -5.76 10.01 4.83
CA ILE A 66 -6.72 10.64 5.74
C ILE A 66 -7.65 11.62 5.01
N PRO A 67 -7.15 12.56 4.19
CA PRO A 67 -8.04 13.51 3.51
C PRO A 67 -9.13 12.85 2.65
N PRO A 68 -8.84 11.90 1.75
CA PRO A 68 -9.91 11.25 0.98
C PRO A 68 -10.87 10.44 1.86
N LEU A 69 -10.41 9.83 2.95
CA LEU A 69 -11.32 9.13 3.88
C LEU A 69 -12.26 10.08 4.62
N ILE A 70 -11.77 11.24 5.07
CA ILE A 70 -12.62 12.26 5.69
C ILE A 70 -13.67 12.74 4.69
N VAL A 71 -13.27 13.07 3.46
CA VAL A 71 -14.19 13.50 2.41
C VAL A 71 -15.25 12.44 2.13
N ALA A 72 -14.84 11.18 1.99
CA ALA A 72 -15.76 10.07 1.76
C ALA A 72 -16.77 9.89 2.91
N TYR A 73 -16.32 9.99 4.17
CA TYR A 73 -17.17 9.89 5.34
C TYR A 73 -18.22 11.01 5.39
N LEU A 74 -17.79 12.26 5.18
CA LEU A 74 -18.68 13.41 5.18
C LEU A 74 -19.70 13.35 4.03
N LEU A 75 -19.27 12.92 2.84
CA LEU A 75 -20.16 12.76 1.69
C LEU A 75 -21.20 11.67 1.94
N MET A 76 -20.80 10.55 2.57
CA MET A 76 -21.71 9.47 2.94
C MET A 76 -22.73 9.92 3.99
N ASP A 77 -22.30 10.62 5.05
CA ASP A 77 -23.21 11.16 6.07
C ASP A 77 -24.22 12.15 5.46
N TRP A 78 -23.76 13.05 4.59
CA TRP A 78 -24.65 13.95 3.84
C TRP A 78 -25.65 13.17 2.97
N ALA A 79 -25.18 12.17 2.22
CA ALA A 79 -26.01 11.37 1.32
C ALA A 79 -27.09 10.60 2.09
N ASN A 80 -26.74 9.99 3.23
CA ASN A 80 -27.68 9.26 4.08
C ASN A 80 -28.76 10.19 4.63
N ARG A 81 -28.38 11.34 5.22
CA ARG A 81 -29.34 12.33 5.73
C ARG A 81 -30.25 12.86 4.64
N ARG A 82 -29.70 13.13 3.45
CA ARG A 82 -30.48 13.61 2.30
C ARG A 82 -31.45 12.54 1.81
N ASN A 83 -31.03 11.28 1.77
CA ASN A 83 -31.88 10.16 1.38
C ASN A 83 -33.04 9.96 2.36
N GLU A 84 -32.76 9.95 3.67
CA GLU A 84 -33.77 9.85 4.71
C GLU A 84 -34.77 11.00 4.65
N TYR A 85 -34.28 12.22 4.44
CA TYR A 85 -35.13 13.40 4.28
C TYR A 85 -36.08 13.27 3.09
N LEU A 86 -35.57 12.90 1.91
CA LEU A 86 -36.40 12.75 0.71
C LEU A 86 -37.45 11.65 0.87
N ASN A 87 -37.15 10.59 1.63
CA ASN A 87 -38.07 9.52 1.95
C ASN A 87 -38.98 9.80 3.16
N SER A 88 -38.85 10.97 3.79
CA SER A 88 -39.73 11.41 4.87
C SER A 88 -41.05 11.97 4.34
N LYS A 89 -42.04 12.13 5.24
CA LYS A 89 -43.35 12.70 4.85
C LYS A 89 -43.24 14.16 4.41
N THR A 90 -42.47 14.96 5.15
CA THR A 90 -42.23 16.38 4.83
C THR A 90 -41.46 16.51 3.52
N GLY A 91 -40.41 15.70 3.33
CA GLY A 91 -39.65 15.68 2.09
C GLY A 91 -40.52 15.34 0.89
N ARG A 92 -41.35 14.29 0.96
CA ARG A 92 -42.30 13.96 -0.11
C ARG A 92 -43.31 15.07 -0.42
N ALA A 93 -43.78 15.79 0.60
CA ALA A 93 -44.72 16.90 0.41
C ALA A 93 -44.06 18.10 -0.29
N GLU A 94 -42.81 18.40 0.03
CA GLU A 94 -42.03 19.44 -0.64
C GLU A 94 -41.70 19.09 -2.10
N THR A 95 -41.35 17.84 -2.39
CA THR A 95 -41.09 17.40 -3.77
C THR A 95 -42.36 17.36 -4.62
N ALA A 96 -43.53 17.12 -4.00
CA ALA A 96 -44.83 17.04 -4.69
C ALA A 96 -45.51 18.40 -4.90
N GLY A 97 -45.11 19.44 -4.15
CA GLY A 97 -45.64 20.80 -4.26
C GLY A 97 -44.79 21.74 -5.12
N GLY A 98 -43.74 21.22 -5.76
CA GLY A 98 -42.86 21.97 -6.66
C GLY A 98 -43.23 21.78 -8.13
N ASP A 99 -44.39 22.31 -8.52
CA ASP A 99 -44.77 22.66 -9.90
C ASP A 99 -44.90 24.19 -10.01
#